data_AF-A0A966GIH1-F1
#
_entry.id   AF-A0A966GIH1-F1
#
_cell.length_a   1.000
_cell.length_b   1.000
_cell.length_c   1.000
_cell.angle_alpha   90.00
_cell.angle_beta   90.00
_cell.angle_gamma   90.00
#
_symmetry.space_group_name_H-M   'P 1'
#
loop_
_entity.id
_entity.type
_entity.pdbx_description
1 polymer ?
#
loop_
_entity_poly.entity_id
_entity_poly.type
_entity_poly.pdbx_seq_one_letter_code
_entity_poly.pdbx_strand_id
1 'polypeptide(L)'
;MDKMPKWADVVLIPLISLLLAAILSALVIWAIGESPSKALWIMIDGALGSKYAWGYTLYYATNFIFTGLAVSVAFHARMFNIGGEGQAML
;
A
#
# COMPACT_ATOMS: atom_id res chain seq x y z
N MET A 1 -23.88 11.33 -12.30
CA MET A 1 -23.13 10.96 -11.08
C MET A 1 -22.43 12.22 -10.64
N ASP A 2 -22.94 12.88 -9.61
CA ASP A 2 -22.27 14.06 -9.07
C ASP A 2 -20.87 13.66 -8.62
N LYS A 3 -19.85 14.37 -9.15
CA LYS A 3 -18.47 14.15 -8.73
C LYS A 3 -18.38 14.42 -7.24
N MET A 4 -17.84 13.46 -6.49
CA MET A 4 -17.60 13.68 -5.07
C MET A 4 -16.69 14.90 -4.87
N PRO A 5 -16.82 15.61 -3.74
CA PRO A 5 -15.92 16.71 -3.42
C PRO A 5 -14.46 16.26 -3.50
N LYS A 6 -13.57 17.07 -4.08
CA LYS A 6 -12.15 16.71 -4.27
C LYS A 6 -11.45 16.24 -2.99
N TRP A 7 -11.82 16.78 -1.83
CA TRP A 7 -11.26 16.35 -0.55
C TRP A 7 -11.67 14.91 -0.19
N ALA A 8 -12.89 14.51 -0.55
CA ALA A 8 -13.39 13.16 -0.31
C ALA A 8 -12.65 12.16 -1.22
N ASP A 9 -12.44 12.51 -2.49
CA ASP A 9 -11.68 11.66 -3.42
C ASP A 9 -10.23 11.46 -2.97
N VAL A 10 -9.56 12.52 -2.49
CA VAL A 10 -8.13 12.47 -2.14
C VAL A 10 -7.87 11.89 -0.74
N VAL A 11 -8.80 12.07 0.21
CA VAL A 11 -8.57 11.70 1.62
C VAL A 11 -9.54 10.63 2.10
N LEU A 12 -10.84 10.83 1.89
CA LEU A 12 -11.86 9.97 2.45
C LEU A 12 -11.85 8.58 1.81
N ILE A 13 -11.75 8.49 0.47
CA ILE A 13 -11.72 7.21 -0.24
C ILE A 13 -10.50 6.37 0.18
N PRO A 14 -9.25 6.88 0.12
CA PRO A 14 -8.09 6.09 0.51
C PRO A 14 -8.13 5.66 1.97
N LEU A 15 -8.62 6.53 2.86
CA LEU A 15 -8.74 6.22 4.28
C LEU A 15 -9.74 5.08 4.54
N ILE A 16 -10.94 5.15 3.94
CA ILE A 16 -11.94 4.08 4.07
C ILE A 16 -11.40 2.77 3.47
N SER A 17 -10.72 2.85 2.32
CA SER A 17 -10.12 1.67 1.67
C SER A 17 -9.08 1.00 2.57
N LEU A 18 -8.21 1.79 3.22
CA LEU A 18 -7.22 1.31 4.15
C LEU A 18 -7.86 0.67 5.40
N LEU A 19 -8.89 1.31 5.96
CA LEU A 19 -9.63 0.78 7.11
C LEU A 19 -10.31 -0.56 6.78
N LEU A 20 -10.99 -0.64 5.64
CA LEU A 20 -11.63 -1.88 5.19
C LEU A 20 -10.60 -2.99 4.96
N ALA A 21 -9.48 -2.68 4.29
CA ALA A 21 -8.40 -3.64 4.10
C ALA A 21 -7.82 -4.14 5.43
N ALA A 22 -7.62 -3.25 6.41
CA ALA A 22 -7.13 -3.60 7.74
C ALA A 22 -8.13 -4.49 8.50
N ILE A 23 -9.43 -4.15 8.47
CA ILE A 23 -10.48 -4.96 9.11
C ILE A 23 -10.55 -6.35 8.47
N LEU A 24 -10.59 -6.43 7.14
CA LEU A 24 -10.65 -7.71 6.43
C LEU A 24 -9.42 -8.57 6.72
N SER A 25 -8.22 -7.98 6.70
CA SER A 25 -6.98 -8.67 7.03
C SER A 25 -7.00 -9.19 8.48
N ALA A 26 -7.46 -8.37 9.43
CA ALA A 26 -7.60 -8.77 10.82
C ALA A 26 -8.60 -9.92 11.00
N LEU A 27 -9.73 -9.90 10.29
CA LEU A 27 -10.71 -10.99 10.31
C LEU A 27 -10.11 -12.30 9.77
N VAL A 28 -9.32 -12.25 8.70
CA VAL A 28 -8.65 -13.43 8.14
C VAL A 28 -7.62 -14.00 9.11
N ILE A 29 -6.78 -13.14 9.71
CA ILE A 29 -5.78 -13.55 10.72
C ILE A 29 -6.48 -14.19 11.92
N TRP A 30 -7.58 -13.59 12.37
CA TRP A 30 -8.36 -14.14 13.47
C TRP A 30 -9.02 -15.48 13.11
N ALA A 31 -9.53 -15.63 11.88
CA ALA A 31 -10.18 -16.86 11.41
C ALA A 31 -9.22 -18.06 11.34
N ILE A 32 -7.92 -17.84 11.13
CA ILE A 32 -6.90 -18.90 11.19
C ILE A 32 -6.38 -19.17 12.61
N GLY A 33 -6.98 -18.55 13.63
CA GLY A 33 -6.62 -18.74 15.04
C GLY A 33 -5.46 -17.87 15.54
N GLU A 34 -4.99 -16.92 14.73
CA GLU A 34 -3.88 -16.05 15.08
C GLU A 34 -4.33 -14.70 15.64
N SER A 35 -3.44 -14.00 16.32
CA SER A 35 -3.72 -12.67 16.91
C SER A 35 -3.48 -11.54 15.91
N PRO A 36 -4.51 -10.78 15.50
CA PRO A 36 -4.33 -9.66 14.56
C PRO A 36 -3.46 -8.54 15.13
N SER A 37 -3.58 -8.27 16.43
CA SER A 37 -2.75 -7.26 17.10
C SER A 37 -1.28 -7.68 17.14
N LYS A 38 -1.00 -8.96 17.39
CA LYS A 38 0.37 -9.50 17.34
C LYS A 38 0.93 -9.45 15.92
N ALA A 39 0.14 -9.81 14.90
CA ALA A 39 0.55 -9.72 13.50
C ALA A 39 0.88 -8.27 13.12
N LEU A 40 0.05 -7.30 13.52
CA LEU A 40 0.33 -5.88 13.31
C LEU A 40 1.64 -5.44 13.99
N TRP A 41 1.87 -5.86 15.24
CA TRP A 41 3.11 -5.58 15.94
C TRP A 41 4.33 -6.16 15.23
N ILE A 42 4.25 -7.40 14.75
CA ILE A 42 5.33 -8.04 13.98
C ILE A 42 5.62 -7.26 12.69
N MET A 43 4.58 -6.78 11.99
CA MET A 43 4.77 -5.95 10.80
C MET A 43 5.48 -4.63 11.11
N ILE A 44 5.07 -3.94 12.19
CA ILE A 44 5.67 -2.67 12.61
C ILE A 44 7.13 -2.87 13.02
N ASP A 45 7.41 -3.88 13.84
CA ASP A 45 8.77 -4.19 14.28
C ASP A 45 9.65 -4.64 13.11
N GLY A 46 9.12 -5.46 12.21
CA GLY A 46 9.81 -5.89 10.99
C GLY A 46 10.14 -4.75 10.02
N ALA A 47 9.33 -3.68 10.00
CA ALA A 47 9.54 -2.51 9.15
C ALA A 47 10.42 -1.44 9.80
N LEU A 48 10.28 -1.20 11.11
CA LEU A 48 10.82 -0.03 11.81
C LEU A 48 11.66 -0.36 13.06
N GLY A 49 11.72 -1.61 13.49
CA GLY A 49 12.34 -2.04 14.76
C GLY A 49 13.87 -1.98 14.78
N SER A 50 14.52 -1.87 13.61
CA SER A 50 15.98 -1.76 13.53
C SER A 50 16.43 -0.84 12.39
N LYS A 51 17.67 -0.33 12.47
CA LYS A 51 18.26 0.48 11.38
C LYS A 51 18.27 -0.28 10.05
N TYR A 52 18.47 -1.59 10.10
CA TYR A 52 18.42 -2.46 8.93
C TYR A 52 17.01 -2.53 8.34
N ALA A 53 16.00 -2.78 9.17
CA ALA A 53 14.59 -2.78 8.77
C ALA A 53 14.16 -1.45 8.12
N TRP A 54 14.57 -0.32 8.71
CA TRP A 54 14.38 1.00 8.10
C TRP A 54 15.02 1.11 6.71
N GLY A 55 16.23 0.59 6.55
CA GLY A 55 16.92 0.55 5.26
C GLY A 55 16.11 -0.20 4.19
N TYR A 56 15.57 -1.37 4.54
CA TYR A 56 14.70 -2.14 3.63
C TYR A 56 13.38 -1.44 3.35
N THR A 57 12.74 -0.86 4.37
CA THR A 57 11.49 -0.11 4.21
C THR A 57 11.69 1.04 3.23
N LEU A 58 12.77 1.81 3.36
CA LEU A 58 13.10 2.91 2.45
C LEU A 58 13.47 2.41 1.05
N TYR A 59 14.21 1.31 0.95
CA TYR A 59 14.55 0.66 -0.33
C TYR A 59 13.28 0.31 -1.12
N TYR A 60 12.37 -0.46 -0.52
CA TYR A 60 11.13 -0.86 -1.18
C TYR A 60 10.17 0.31 -1.42
N ALA A 61 10.05 1.24 -0.45
CA ALA A 61 9.22 2.43 -0.62
C ALA A 61 9.67 3.27 -1.83
N THR A 62 10.98 3.43 -2.00
CA THR A 62 11.54 4.15 -3.15
C THR A 62 11.13 3.46 -4.44
N ASN A 63 11.33 2.14 -4.55
CA ASN A 63 10.91 1.41 -5.75
C ASN A 63 9.41 1.60 -6.03
N PHE A 64 8.54 1.35 -5.05
CA PHE A 64 7.10 1.43 -5.26
C PHE A 64 6.61 2.82 -5.66
N ILE A 65 7.20 3.89 -5.10
CA ILE A 65 6.88 5.26 -5.48
C ILE A 65 7.24 5.50 -6.96
N PHE A 66 8.44 5.11 -7.40
CA PHE A 66 8.87 5.32 -8.79
C PHE A 66 8.11 4.43 -9.77
N THR A 67 7.80 3.20 -9.41
CA THR A 67 6.95 2.31 -10.21
C THR A 67 5.55 2.90 -10.39
N GLY A 68 4.93 3.38 -9.31
CA GLY A 68 3.63 4.07 -9.37
C GLY A 68 3.68 5.34 -10.23
N LEU A 69 4.76 6.12 -10.12
CA LEU A 69 4.98 7.31 -10.94
C LEU A 69 5.08 6.96 -12.43
N ALA A 70 5.88 5.96 -12.81
CA ALA A 70 6.04 5.51 -14.20
C ALA A 70 4.71 5.05 -14.82
N VAL A 71 3.89 4.34 -14.03
CA VAL A 71 2.55 3.92 -14.43
C VAL A 71 1.63 5.13 -14.58
N SER A 72 1.63 6.06 -13.62
CA SER A 72 0.76 7.24 -13.64
C SER A 72 0.97 8.14 -14.86
N VAL A 73 2.23 8.32 -15.30
CA VAL A 73 2.56 9.14 -16.46
C VAL A 73 1.97 8.55 -17.75
N ALA A 74 2.12 7.24 -17.95
CA ALA A 74 1.55 6.55 -19.12
C ALA A 74 0.01 6.59 -19.12
N PHE A 75 -0.63 6.43 -17.96
CA PHE A 75 -2.08 6.54 -17.82
C PHE A 75 -2.60 7.94 -18.18
N HIS A 76 -1.89 9.00 -17.79
CA HIS A 76 -2.26 10.37 -18.19
C HIS A 76 -2.18 10.57 -19.71
N ALA A 77 -1.24 9.89 -20.38
CA ALA A 77 -1.13 9.87 -21.83
C ALA A 77 -2.12 8.92 -22.53
N ARG A 78 -2.99 8.23 -21.78
CA ARG A 78 -3.90 7.17 -22.28
C ARG A 78 -3.17 6.01 -22.96
N MET A 79 -1.93 5.76 -22.57
CA MET A 79 -1.13 4.65 -23.06
C MET A 79 -1.23 3.46 -22.11
N PHE A 80 -1.26 2.27 -22.68
CA PHE A 80 -1.20 1.03 -21.91
C PHE A 80 0.22 0.79 -21.37
N ASN A 81 0.35 0.45 -20.10
CA ASN A 81 1.62 0.17 -19.43
C ASN A 81 1.59 -1.23 -18.81
N ILE A 82 2.48 -2.12 -19.25
CA ILE A 82 2.63 -3.51 -18.74
C ILE A 82 3.89 -3.64 -17.86
N GLY A 83 4.82 -2.69 -17.95
CA GLY A 83 6.15 -2.79 -17.33
C GLY A 83 6.16 -2.57 -15.81
N GLY A 84 5.06 -2.12 -15.22
CA GLY A 84 4.98 -1.79 -13.79
C GLY A 84 5.24 -2.99 -12.87
N GLU A 85 4.76 -4.20 -13.21
CA GLU A 85 4.95 -5.38 -12.36
C GLU A 85 6.42 -5.79 -12.25
N GLY A 86 7.18 -5.70 -13.35
CA GLY A 86 8.62 -5.97 -13.36
C GLY A 86 9.43 -4.89 -12.62
N GLN A 87 8.98 -3.63 -12.68
CA GLN A 87 9.61 -2.52 -11.96
C GLN A 87 9.40 -2.64 -10.45
N ALA A 88 8.21 -3.07 -10.00
CA ALA A 88 7.89 -3.30 -8.58
C ALA A 88 8.71 -4.43 -7.94
N MET A 89 9.26 -5.35 -8.74
CA MET A 89 9.96 -6.54 -8.26
C MET A 89 11.49 -6.37 -8.15
N LEU A 90 12.04 -5.33 -8.80
CA LEU A 90 13.47 -4.99 -8.78
C LEU A 90 13.86 -4.18 -7.53
#